data_AF-A0A924RRV2-F1
#
_entry.id   AF-A0A924RRV2-F1
#
_cell.length_a   1.000
_cell.length_b   1.000
_cell.length_c   1.000
_cell.angle_alpha   90.00
_cell.angle_beta   90.00
_cell.angle_gamma   90.00
#
_symmetry.space_group_name_H-M   'P 1'
#
loop_
_entity.id
_entity.type
_entity.pdbx_description
1 polymer ?
#
loop_
_entity_poly.entity_id
_entity_poly.type
_entity_poly.pdbx_seq_one_letter_code
_entity_poly.pdbx_strand_id
1 'polypeptide(L)' 'MTDFYTPGSGEVQLSAEQIQSRILELGAQLTQEYADLKPHLICVLNGAWLFHADLVRSIKLP' A
#
# COMPACT_ATOMS: atom_id res chain seq x y z
N MET A 1 18.59 -14.66 17.23
CA MET A 1 17.36 -15.27 16.66
C MET A 1 16.89 -14.32 15.58
N THR A 2 17.51 -14.42 14.42
CA THR A 2 17.30 -13.54 13.28
C THR A 2 17.97 -14.28 12.14
N ASP A 3 17.16 -14.81 11.23
CA ASP A 3 17.46 -14.94 9.79
C ASP A 3 16.38 -15.83 9.17
N PHE A 4 15.14 -15.32 9.14
CA PHE A 4 14.03 -15.93 8.40
C PHE A 4 14.00 -15.51 6.92
N TYR A 5 14.99 -14.73 6.48
CA TYR A 5 15.06 -14.19 5.13
C TYR A 5 16.46 -14.38 4.54
N THR A 6 16.53 -15.07 3.42
CA THR A 6 17.71 -15.14 2.57
C THR A 6 17.44 -14.32 1.31
N PRO A 7 18.21 -13.25 1.05
CA PRO A 7 18.06 -12.49 -0.18
C PRO A 7 18.25 -13.37 -1.42
N GLY A 8 17.39 -13.22 -2.42
CA GLY A 8 17.61 -13.81 -3.74
C GLY A 8 18.72 -13.07 -4.51
N SER A 9 19.16 -13.64 -5.64
CA SER A 9 20.17 -13.04 -6.52
C SER A 9 19.62 -12.01 -7.51
N GLY A 10 18.36 -11.59 -7.34
CA GLY A 10 17.70 -10.61 -8.21
C GLY A 10 17.91 -9.18 -7.76
N GLU A 11 17.79 -8.23 -8.69
CA GLU A 11 17.84 -6.80 -8.39
C GLU A 11 16.55 -6.30 -7.74
N VAL A 12 16.68 -5.34 -6.82
CA VAL A 12 15.54 -4.67 -6.19
C VAL A 12 14.74 -3.90 -7.26
N GLN A 13 13.53 -4.38 -7.55
CA GLN A 13 12.65 -3.75 -8.56
C GLN A 13 11.94 -2.50 -8.02
N LEU A 14 11.60 -2.51 -6.73
CA LEU A 14 10.97 -1.39 -6.04
C LEU A 14 11.58 -1.25 -4.64
N SER A 15 12.14 -0.09 -4.35
CA SER A 15 12.60 0.25 -3.00
C SER A 15 11.41 0.50 -2.07
N ALA A 16 11.66 0.40 -0.76
CA ALA A 16 10.63 0.70 0.24
C ALA A 16 10.11 2.15 0.09
N GLU A 17 10.99 3.09 -0.23
CA GLU A 17 10.68 4.50 -0.45
C GLU A 17 9.81 4.69 -1.69
N GLN A 18 10.10 3.98 -2.79
CA GLN A 18 9.28 4.02 -4.00
C GLN A 18 7.86 3.51 -3.73
N ILE A 19 7.72 2.42 -2.97
CA ILE A 19 6.43 1.87 -2.58
C ILE A 19 5.66 2.88 -1.70
N GLN A 20 6.31 3.46 -0.68
CA GLN A 20 5.68 4.43 0.21
C GLN A 20 5.26 5.71 -0.52
N SER A 21 6.12 6.25 -1.40
CA SER A 21 5.77 7.42 -2.22
C SER A 21 4.52 7.16 -3.03
N ARG A 22 4.44 5.99 -3.69
CA ARG A 22 3.30 5.63 -4.52
C ARG A 22 2.02 5.45 -3.71
N ILE A 23 2.11 4.90 -2.50
CA ILE A 23 0.98 4.76 -1.58
C ILE A 23 0.41 6.12 -1.15
N LEU A 24 1.28 7.11 -0.90
CA LEU A 24 0.86 8.46 -0.55
C LEU A 24 0.17 9.16 -1.72
N GLU A 25 0.73 9.05 -2.92
CA GLU A 25 0.13 9.57 -4.15
C GLU A 25 -1.27 8.97 -4.39
N LEU A 26 -1.39 7.64 -4.31
CA LEU A 26 -2.66 6.94 -4.48
C LEU A 26 -3.67 7.31 -3.39
N GLY A 27 -3.23 7.43 -2.14
CA GLY A 27 -4.09 7.84 -1.03
C GLY A 27 -4.66 9.24 -1.22
N ALA A 28 -3.83 10.20 -1.66
CA ALA A 28 -4.26 11.55 -1.96
C ALA A 28 -5.26 11.58 -3.13
N GLN A 29 -4.96 10.83 -4.20
CA GLN A 29 -5.85 10.71 -5.36
C GLN A 29 -7.22 10.14 -4.96
N LEU A 30 -7.25 9.01 -4.25
CA LEU A 30 -8.49 8.38 -3.79
C LEU A 30 -9.26 9.26 -2.81
N THR A 31 -8.57 9.98 -1.93
CA THR A 31 -9.21 10.95 -1.03
C THR A 31 -9.95 12.03 -1.81
N GLN A 32 -9.34 12.57 -2.88
CA GLN A 32 -9.96 13.59 -3.70
C GLN A 32 -11.13 13.03 -4.51
N GLU A 33 -10.95 11.87 -5.15
CA GLU A 33 -11.94 11.29 -6.05
C GLU A 33 -13.20 10.79 -5.32
N TYR A 34 -13.06 10.39 -4.05
CA TYR A 34 -14.15 9.80 -3.26
C TYR A 34 -14.55 10.67 -2.05
N ALA A 35 -14.21 11.97 -2.04
CA ALA A 35 -14.41 12.89 -0.91
C ALA A 35 -15.85 12.92 -0.35
N ASP A 36 -16.86 12.84 -1.23
CA ASP A 36 -18.27 12.91 -0.87
C ASP A 36 -18.94 11.52 -0.81
N LEU A 37 -18.13 10.46 -0.88
CA LEU A 37 -18.59 9.07 -0.91
C LEU A 37 -18.18 8.33 0.38
N LYS A 38 -18.77 7.15 0.56
CA LYS A 38 -18.42 6.22 1.64
C LYS A 38 -17.91 4.91 1.02
N PRO A 39 -16.67 4.90 0.48
CA PRO A 39 -16.18 3.75 -0.25
C PRO A 39 -15.99 2.55 0.66
N HIS A 40 -16.46 1.38 0.22
CA HIS A 40 -16.11 0.10 0.83
C HIS A 40 -14.84 -0.43 0.18
N LEU A 41 -13.74 -0.42 0.93
CA LEU A 41 -12.45 -0.93 0.48
C LEU A 41 -12.43 -2.45 0.62
N ILE A 42 -12.28 -3.16 -0.49
CA ILE A 42 -12.23 -4.63 -0.53
C ILE A 42 -10.80 -5.09 -0.85
N CYS A 43 -10.22 -5.89 0.04
CA CYS A 43 -8.90 -6.50 -0.16
C CYS A 43 -9.05 -7.95 -0.62
N VAL A 44 -8.53 -8.27 -1.80
CA VAL A 44 -8.45 -9.66 -2.28
C VAL A 44 -7.20 -10.31 -1.68
N LEU A 45 -7.42 -11.30 -0.84
CA LEU A 45 -6.39 -12.07 -0.16
C LEU A 45 -5.69 -13.06 -1.12
N ASN A 46 -4.51 -13.61 -0.78
CA ASN A 46 -3.78 -13.48 0.49
C ASN A 46 -2.68 -12.44 0.47
N GLY A 47 -2.04 -12.14 -0.66
CA GLY A 47 -0.81 -11.32 -0.67
C GLY A 47 -1.03 -9.81 -0.61
N ALA A 48 -2.21 -9.32 -1.01
CA ALA A 48 -2.44 -7.88 -1.16
C ALA A 48 -2.57 -7.12 0.17
N TRP A 49 -2.75 -7.82 1.29
CA TRP A 49 -3.09 -7.19 2.57
C TRP A 49 -2.01 -6.23 3.10
N LEU A 50 -0.71 -6.49 2.85
CA LEU A 50 0.36 -5.59 3.29
C LEU A 50 0.24 -4.21 2.62
N PHE A 51 0.18 -4.21 1.29
CA PHE A 51 -0.03 -2.98 0.51
C PHE A 51 -1.36 -2.31 0.84
N HIS A 52 -2.43 -3.10 0.96
CA HIS A 52 -3.77 -2.58 1.26
C HIS A 52 -3.83 -1.87 2.62
N ALA A 53 -3.20 -2.42 3.65
CA ALA A 53 -3.17 -1.81 4.97
C ALA A 53 -2.51 -0.43 4.96
N ASP A 54 -1.41 -0.29 4.22
CA ASP A 54 -0.72 1.00 4.09
C ASP A 54 -1.51 2.00 3.24
N LEU A 55 -2.14 1.53 2.15
CA LEU A 55 -3.02 2.35 1.32
C LEU A 55 -4.23 2.88 2.10
N VAL A 56 -4.89 2.05 2.91
CA VAL A 56 -6.04 2.50 3.72
C VAL A 56 -5.63 3.60 4.71
N ARG A 57 -4.43 3.53 5.30
CA ARG A 57 -3.93 4.57 6.23
C ARG A 57 -3.64 5.91 5.53
N SER A 58 -3.29 5.88 4.25
CA SER A 58 -3.00 7.10 3.48
C SER A 58 -4.26 7.82 3.01
N ILE A 59 -5.39 7.13 2.86
CA ILE A 59 -6.68 7.71 2.48
C ILE A 59 -7.27 8.52 3.67
N LYS A 60 -7.70 9.76 3.41
CA LYS A 60 -8.27 10.68 4.41
C LYS A 60 -9.77 10.85 4.23
N LEU A 61 -10.48 9.73 4.31
CA LEU A 61 -11.94 9.67 4.23
C LEU A 61 -12.52 9.13 5.56
N PRO A 62 -13.76 9.50 5.92
CA PRO A 62 -14.44 9.02 7.14
C PRO A 62 -14.66 7.50 7.17
#